data_AF-F8GY04-F1
#
_entry.id   AF-F8GY04-F1
#
_cell.length_a   1.000
_cell.length_b   1.000
_cell.length_c   1.000
_cell.angle_alpha   90.00
_cell.angle_beta   90.00
_cell.angle_gamma   90.00
#
_symmetry.space_group_name_H-M   'P 1'
#
loop_
_entity.id
_entity.type
_entity.pdbx_description
1 polymer ?
#
loop_
_entity_poly.entity_id
_entity_poly.type
_entity_poly.pdbx_seq_one_letter_code
_entity_poly.pdbx_strand_id
1 'polypeptide(L)' 'MSLCALCLSQLDRPGHVPPHPKLVKSATLRTTSGENAFAYRCSHCGETLLLASVDGEAPDRWMRLEADDWS' A
#
# COMPACT_ATOMS: atom_id res chain seq x y z
N MET A 1 12.39 10.34 -3.19
CA MET A 1 11.36 11.27 -2.65
C MET A 1 10.93 10.76 -1.28
N SER A 2 10.58 11.66 -0.35
CA SER A 2 10.10 11.28 0.99
C SER A 2 8.58 11.19 1.03
N LEU A 3 8.06 10.32 1.90
CA LEU A 3 6.62 10.21 2.14
C LEU A 3 6.08 11.49 2.80
N CYS A 4 4.91 11.96 2.37
CA CYS A 4 4.20 13.04 3.05
C CYS A 4 3.54 12.55 4.36
N ALA A 5 3.13 13.49 5.22
CA ALA A 5 2.45 13.17 6.49
C ALA A 5 1.22 12.26 6.31
N LEU A 6 0.46 12.44 5.22
CA LEU A 6 -0.66 11.55 4.88
C LEU A 6 -0.17 10.11 4.67
N CYS A 7 0.85 9.91 3.83
CA CYS A 7 1.36 8.57 3.57
C CYS A 7 1.93 7.92 4.84
N LEU A 8 2.70 8.69 5.63
CA LEU A 8 3.24 8.21 6.91
C LEU A 8 2.14 7.77 7.87
N SER A 9 1.02 8.49 7.94
CA SER A 9 -0.12 8.12 8.79
C SER A 9 -0.85 6.85 8.38
N GLN A 10 -0.61 6.35 7.16
CA GLN A 10 -1.24 5.12 6.69
C GLN A 10 -0.37 3.90 6.96
N LEU A 11 0.95 4.04 7.03
CA LEU A 11 1.85 2.90 7.24
C LEU A 11 1.44 2.08 8.47
N ASP A 12 1.54 0.75 8.35
CA ASP A 12 1.19 -0.26 9.35
C ASP A 12 -0.27 -0.31 9.79
N ARG A 13 -1.11 0.59 9.27
CA ARG A 13 -2.54 0.62 9.56
C ARG A 13 -3.22 -0.65 9.01
N PRO A 14 -4.21 -1.20 9.72
CA PRO A 14 -5.01 -2.31 9.19
C PRO A 14 -5.82 -1.91 7.94
N GLY A 15 -5.90 -2.83 6.97
CA GLY A 15 -6.56 -2.66 5.67
C GLY A 15 -8.07 -2.64 5.68
N HIS A 16 -8.70 -3.16 6.75
CA HIS A 16 -10.16 -3.14 6.88
C HIS A 16 -10.73 -1.73 7.08
N VAL A 17 -9.87 -0.74 7.36
CA VAL A 17 -10.29 0.64 7.50
C VAL A 17 -10.17 1.35 6.15
N PRO A 18 -11.21 2.09 5.71
CA PRO A 18 -11.19 2.71 4.38
C PRO A 18 -9.94 3.59 4.17
N PRO A 19 -9.39 3.60 2.93
CA PRO A 19 -8.29 4.47 2.58
C PRO A 19 -8.69 5.94 2.69
N HIS A 20 -7.73 6.80 3.00
CA HIS A 20 -7.95 8.24 2.93
C HIS A 20 -8.33 8.65 1.49
N PRO A 21 -9.27 9.59 1.24
CA PRO A 21 -9.75 9.94 -0.11
C PRO A 21 -8.66 10.42 -1.10
N LYS A 22 -7.52 10.87 -0.58
CA LYS A 22 -6.34 11.28 -1.38
C LYS A 22 -5.43 10.10 -1.77
N LEU A 23 -5.75 8.88 -1.36
CA LEU A 23 -5.12 7.65 -1.83
C LEU A 23 -6.04 6.97 -2.83
N VAL A 24 -5.67 7.03 -4.10
CA VAL A 24 -6.48 6.51 -5.20
C VAL A 24 -5.90 5.18 -5.67
N LYS A 25 -6.74 4.15 -5.75
CA LYS A 25 -6.31 2.83 -6.22
C LYS A 25 -5.79 2.94 -7.66
N SER A 26 -4.55 2.53 -7.88
CA SER A 26 -3.87 2.58 -9.18
C SER A 26 -3.80 1.23 -9.86
N ALA A 27 -3.61 0.14 -9.09
CA ALA A 27 -3.52 -1.22 -9.63
C ALA A 27 -3.96 -2.28 -8.61
N THR A 28 -4.24 -3.47 -9.11
CA THR A 28 -4.30 -4.70 -8.31
C THR A 28 -3.17 -5.60 -8.80
N LEU A 29 -2.32 -6.03 -7.87
CA LEU A 29 -1.15 -6.88 -8.08
C LEU A 29 -1.41 -8.25 -7.44
N ARG A 30 -0.61 -9.24 -7.80
CA ARG A 30 -0.54 -10.53 -7.11
C ARG A 30 0.77 -10.64 -6.36
N THR A 31 0.71 -11.03 -5.10
CA THR A 31 1.91 -11.36 -4.31
C THR A 31 2.50 -12.68 -4.79
N THR A 32 3.72 -12.99 -4.37
CA THR A 32 4.38 -14.29 -4.61
C THR A 32 3.63 -15.45 -3.94
N SER A 33 2.93 -15.19 -2.83
CA SER A 33 2.01 -16.13 -2.17
C SER A 33 0.69 -16.34 -2.94
N GLY A 34 0.46 -15.58 -4.02
CA GLY A 34 -0.74 -15.68 -4.86
C GLY A 34 -1.93 -14.84 -4.38
N GLU A 35 -1.76 -14.04 -3.33
CA GLU A 35 -2.79 -13.16 -2.79
C GLU A 35 -2.92 -11.86 -3.58
N ASN A 36 -4.00 -11.12 -3.33
CA ASN A 36 -4.17 -9.81 -3.92
C ASN A 36 -3.41 -8.76 -3.11
N ALA A 37 -2.61 -7.95 -3.79
CA ALA A 37 -2.07 -6.71 -3.26
C ALA A 37 -2.69 -5.53 -4.02
N PHE A 38 -3.00 -4.43 -3.34
CA PHE A 38 -3.62 -3.26 -3.96
C PHE A 38 -2.68 -2.07 -3.88
N ALA A 39 -2.31 -1.52 -5.03
CA ALA A 39 -1.49 -0.32 -5.10
C ALA A 39 -2.37 0.92 -5.07
N TYR A 40 -1.99 1.90 -4.25
CA TYR A 40 -2.65 3.19 -4.13
C TYR A 40 -1.66 4.32 -4.34
N ARG A 41 -1.97 5.23 -5.26
CA ARG A 41 -1.18 6.43 -5.50
C ARG A 41 -1.70 7.60 -4.68
N CYS A 42 -0.80 8.28 -3.98
CA CYS A 42 -1.09 9.49 -3.24
C CYS A 42 -1.24 10.67 -4.20
N SER A 43 -2.41 11.30 -4.23
CA SER A 43 -2.65 12.50 -5.04
C SER A 43 -1.92 13.74 -4.53
N HIS A 44 -1.39 13.69 -3.30
CA HIS A 44 -0.66 14.81 -2.71
C HIS A 44 0.84 14.80 -3.04
N CYS A 45 1.53 13.68 -2.82
CA CYS A 45 2.98 13.57 -3.04
C CYS A 45 3.37 12.65 -4.20
N GLY A 46 2.42 11.98 -4.84
CA GLY A 46 2.67 11.12 -5.99
C GLY A 46 3.19 9.71 -5.68
N GLU A 47 3.62 9.46 -4.44
CA GLU A 47 4.14 8.17 -3.96
C GLU A 47 3.07 7.06 -4.00
N THR A 48 3.52 5.81 -4.07
CA THR A 48 2.65 4.63 -4.07
C THR A 48 2.78 3.86 -2.75
N LEU A 49 1.63 3.56 -2.15
CA LEU A 49 1.52 2.65 -1.02
C LEU A 49 0.87 1.35 -1.48
N LEU A 50 1.25 0.25 -0.84
CA LEU A 50 0.69 -1.07 -1.07
C LEU A 50 -0.21 -1.44 0.10
N LEU A 51 -1.33 -2.09 -0.20
CA LEU A 51 -2.17 -2.75 0.78
C LEU A 51 -2.16 -4.25 0.48
N ALA A 52 -1.55 -5.04 1.35
CA ALA A 52 -1.42 -6.49 1.19
C ALA A 52 -1.24 -7.18 2.55
N SER A 53 -1.50 -8.48 2.60
CA SER A 53 -1.04 -9.35 3.67
C SER A 53 0.48 -9.54 3.55
N VAL A 54 1.16 -9.65 4.70
CA VAL A 54 2.60 -9.90 4.75
C VAL A 54 2.91 -11.38 4.47
N ASP A 55 2.01 -12.30 4.81
CA ASP A 55 2.31 -13.74 4.86
C ASP A 55 1.15 -14.67 4.44
N GLY A 56 0.01 -14.19 3.95
CA GLY A 56 -1.12 -15.08 3.65
C GLY A 56 -2.20 -15.12 4.70
N GLU A 57 -1.78 -14.96 5.95
CA GLU A 57 -2.57 -15.32 7.11
C GLU A 57 -2.86 -14.10 7.98
N ALA A 58 -1.97 -13.11 7.94
CA ALA A 58 -2.15 -11.81 8.57
C ALA A 58 -3.19 -10.96 7.82
N PRO A 59 -3.91 -10.08 8.53
CA PRO A 59 -4.76 -9.09 7.89
C PRO A 59 -3.93 -8.11 7.06
N ASP A 60 -4.50 -7.64 5.94
CA ASP A 60 -3.87 -6.65 5.07
C ASP A 60 -3.37 -5.43 5.87
N ARG A 61 -2.17 -4.97 5.54
CA ARG A 61 -1.57 -3.75 6.11
C ARG A 61 -1.04 -2.84 5.03
N TRP A 62 -1.03 -1.55 5.34
CA TRP A 62 -0.46 -0.51 4.49
C TRP A 62 1.06 -0.51 4.61
N MET A 63 1.73 -0.70 3.49
CA MET A 63 3.18 -0.75 3.38
C MET A 63 3.65 0.24 2.31
N ARG A 64 4.90 0.68 2.40
CA ARG A 64 5.52 1.44 1.32
C ARG A 64 5.90 0.46 0.22
N LEU A 65 5.56 0.78 -1.03
CA LEU A 65 6.14 0.07 -2.17
C LEU A 65 7.52 0.68 -2.45
N GLU A 66 8.58 0.03 -1.96
CA GLU A 66 9.94 0.41 -2.35
C GLU A 66 10.19 -0.10 -3.78
N ALA A 67 10.70 0.77 -4.65
CA ALA A 67 10.83 0.47 -6.08
C ALA A 67 11.84 -0.66 -6.41
N ASP A 68 12.63 -1.11 -5.43
CA ASP A 68 13.73 -2.06 -5.61
C ASP A 68 13.38 -3.52 -5.26
N ASP A 69 12.24 -3.81 -4.63
CA ASP A 69 12.01 -5.14 -4.02
C ASP A 69 11.45 -6.21 -5.00
N TRP A 70 11.25 -5.88 -6.28
CA TRP A 70 10.54 -6.74 -7.25
C TRP A 70 11.33 -6.98 -8.57
N SER A 71 12.67 -6.88 -8.54
CA SER A 71 13.54 -7.26 -9.68
C SER A 71 13.98 -8.72 -9.64
#